data_AF-A0A4Q2WAH1-F1
#
_entry.id   AF-A0A4Q2WAH1-F1
#
_cell.length_a   1.000
_cell.length_b   1.000
_cell.length_c   1.000
_cell.angle_alpha   90.00
_cell.angle_beta   90.00
_cell.angle_gamma   90.00
#
_symmetry.space_group_name_H-M   'P 1'
#
loop_
_entity.id
_entity.type
_entity.pdbx_description
1 polymer ?
#
loop_
_entity_poly.entity_id
_entity_poly.type
_entity_poly.pdbx_seq_one_letter_code
_entity_poly.pdbx_strand_id
1 'polypeptide(L)'
;MPSSAIIIPPSETFVDVSIIDTKSYFGPLGVEYFLKPGPVGAHKTVGAAFHCFLVHHKPSNTRLLFDLALRKDVENLSRSMRKSIEQGGWEVNVPTDIADILSSNTVPLESINGIVWSHHHWDHIGDPSTFPSTTSLIVGSGFKDEFLPAYPENPDSPLTQDAILGREVVEPDFKGTDIIQIGGYAAVDYFKDGSFYFLDTPGHTIGHVSALACTTAGDDSTFMLLGGDVAHHAGEFRPSPFEPMPAEIRPDPRKPAFQSNGNGSFCPGSMFERVHRGALERSMDPRTTPFYQTTGAHDEVVA
;
A
#
# COMPACT_ATOMS: atom_id res chain seq x y z
N MET A 1 25.46 16.39 -5.96
CA MET A 1 24.37 15.52 -5.45
C MET A 1 23.19 16.44 -5.24
N PRO A 2 22.06 16.28 -5.94
CA PRO A 2 20.88 17.07 -5.61
C PRO A 2 20.53 16.78 -4.14
N SER A 3 20.48 17.83 -3.31
CA SER A 3 20.00 17.71 -1.93
C SER A 3 18.51 17.39 -1.99
N SER A 4 18.15 16.24 -1.44
CA SER A 4 16.82 15.62 -1.57
C SER A 4 16.17 15.40 -0.21
N ALA A 5 16.58 16.15 0.81
CA ALA A 5 16.02 15.98 2.14
C ALA A 5 14.52 16.24 2.06
N ILE A 6 13.73 15.17 2.19
CA ILE A 6 12.30 15.28 2.38
C ILE A 6 12.12 15.97 3.73
N ILE A 7 11.52 17.15 3.71
CA ILE A 7 11.22 17.88 4.94
C ILE A 7 9.87 17.37 5.44
N ILE A 8 9.92 16.65 6.56
CA ILE A 8 8.74 16.28 7.34
C ILE A 8 8.81 17.10 8.61
N PRO A 9 7.75 17.84 9.00
CA PRO A 9 7.75 18.56 10.27
C PRO A 9 8.01 17.59 11.43
N PRO A 10 8.89 17.93 12.39
CA PRO A 10 9.05 17.12 13.58
C PRO A 10 7.76 17.14 14.40
N SER A 11 7.57 16.10 15.21
CA SER A 11 6.38 15.94 16.04
C SER A 11 6.75 15.57 17.47
N GLU A 12 6.10 16.20 18.44
CA GLU A 12 6.17 15.81 19.86
C GLU A 12 5.19 14.68 20.20
N THR A 13 4.24 14.40 19.28
CA THR A 13 3.28 13.30 19.39
C THR A 13 3.59 12.21 18.37
N PHE A 14 3.29 10.97 18.71
CA PHE A 14 3.41 9.83 17.80
C PHE A 14 2.23 8.89 17.97
N VAL A 15 2.04 8.01 16.99
CA VAL A 15 1.04 6.96 17.01
C VAL A 15 1.70 5.60 17.24
N ASP A 16 0.98 4.69 17.89
CA ASP A 16 1.35 3.29 17.86
C ASP A 16 0.84 2.67 16.54
N VAL A 17 1.69 1.90 15.86
CA VAL A 17 1.31 1.17 14.64
C VAL A 17 1.50 -0.32 14.87
N SER A 18 0.42 -1.09 14.79
CA SER A 18 0.45 -2.56 14.81
C SER A 18 0.26 -3.08 13.39
N ILE A 19 1.10 -4.04 12.97
CA ILE A 19 0.96 -4.74 11.69
C ILE A 19 0.08 -5.97 11.91
N ILE A 20 -0.96 -6.12 11.10
CA ILE A 20 -1.89 -7.25 11.13
C ILE A 20 -1.64 -8.11 9.90
N ASP A 21 -1.18 -9.33 10.12
CA ASP A 21 -1.05 -10.36 9.08
C ASP A 21 -2.33 -11.22 9.06
N THR A 22 -3.08 -11.12 7.97
CA THR A 22 -4.38 -11.81 7.84
C THR A 22 -4.26 -13.29 7.51
N LYS A 23 -3.04 -13.79 7.24
CA LYS A 23 -2.77 -15.13 6.72
C LYS A 23 -3.55 -15.45 5.44
N SER A 24 -4.09 -14.43 4.79
CA SER A 24 -4.85 -14.57 3.56
C SER A 24 -3.89 -14.73 2.39
N TYR A 25 -4.32 -15.50 1.41
CA TYR A 25 -3.58 -15.79 0.21
C TYR A 25 -4.45 -15.59 -1.02
N PHE A 26 -3.85 -15.00 -2.04
CA PHE A 26 -4.46 -14.79 -3.35
C PHE A 26 -3.42 -15.03 -4.44
N GLY A 27 -3.71 -15.93 -5.38
CA GLY A 27 -2.86 -16.18 -6.53
C GLY A 27 -3.12 -17.53 -7.20
N PRO A 28 -2.30 -17.95 -8.18
CA PRO A 28 -1.16 -17.22 -8.73
C PRO A 28 -1.60 -16.02 -9.59
N LEU A 29 -0.95 -14.88 -9.41
CA LEU A 29 -1.13 -13.65 -10.18
C LEU A 29 0.01 -13.46 -11.17
N GLY A 30 -0.30 -13.06 -12.40
CA GLY A 30 0.72 -12.65 -13.37
C GLY A 30 1.54 -11.47 -12.84
N VAL A 31 2.87 -11.55 -12.92
CA VAL A 31 3.75 -10.46 -12.45
C VAL A 31 3.53 -9.18 -13.27
N GLU A 32 3.07 -9.31 -14.50
CA GLU A 32 2.68 -8.22 -15.37
C GLU A 32 1.50 -7.38 -14.89
N TYR A 33 0.76 -7.83 -13.85
CA TYR A 33 -0.24 -7.01 -13.17
C TYR A 33 0.39 -5.96 -12.26
N PHE A 34 1.65 -6.14 -11.87
CA PHE A 34 2.36 -5.28 -10.90
C PHE A 34 3.55 -4.56 -11.53
N LEU A 35 4.31 -5.23 -12.40
CA LEU A 35 5.62 -4.77 -12.85
C LEU A 35 5.77 -4.81 -14.37
N LYS A 36 6.31 -3.73 -14.95
CA LYS A 36 6.72 -3.65 -16.37
C LYS A 36 8.16 -3.12 -16.52
N PRO A 37 9.02 -3.76 -17.33
CA PRO A 37 8.85 -5.10 -17.89
C PRO A 37 8.84 -6.14 -16.75
N GLY A 38 8.17 -7.28 -16.96
CA GLY A 38 8.23 -8.38 -16.01
C GLY A 38 9.67 -8.86 -15.75
N PRO A 39 9.95 -9.50 -14.60
CA PRO A 39 11.28 -9.94 -14.23
C PRO A 39 11.86 -10.92 -15.25
N VAL A 40 13.18 -10.84 -15.46
CA VAL A 40 13.90 -11.73 -16.36
C VAL A 40 13.97 -13.13 -15.73
N GLY A 41 13.33 -14.13 -16.33
CA GLY A 41 13.43 -15.53 -15.90
C GLY A 41 12.12 -16.31 -15.93
N ALA A 42 12.05 -17.38 -15.13
CA ALA A 42 10.94 -18.34 -15.11
C ALA A 42 9.79 -17.96 -14.16
N HIS A 43 9.95 -16.94 -13.33
CA HIS A 43 8.93 -16.50 -12.37
C HIS A 43 7.93 -15.57 -13.04
N LYS A 44 6.89 -16.17 -13.64
CA LYS A 44 5.81 -15.43 -14.31
C LYS A 44 4.65 -15.08 -13.40
N THR A 45 4.57 -15.72 -12.22
CA THR A 45 3.48 -15.52 -11.29
C THR A 45 3.97 -15.34 -9.85
N VAL A 46 3.17 -14.65 -9.05
CA VAL A 46 3.38 -14.41 -7.61
C VAL A 46 2.11 -14.74 -6.83
N GLY A 47 2.26 -15.00 -5.53
CA GLY A 47 1.13 -14.96 -4.60
C GLY A 47 1.18 -13.65 -3.82
N ALA A 48 0.03 -13.05 -3.58
CA ALA A 48 -0.09 -11.86 -2.75
C ALA A 48 -0.29 -12.25 -1.28
N ALA A 49 0.34 -11.49 -0.39
CA ALA A 49 0.16 -11.55 1.05
C ALA A 49 -0.20 -10.14 1.54
N PHE A 50 -1.17 -10.06 2.45
CA PHE A 50 -1.81 -8.81 2.80
C PHE A 50 -1.48 -8.43 4.24
N HIS A 51 -1.00 -7.20 4.42
CA HIS A 51 -0.76 -6.60 5.72
C HIS A 51 -1.62 -5.37 5.86
N CYS A 52 -2.37 -5.31 6.95
CA CYS A 52 -3.12 -4.12 7.34
C CYS A 52 -2.47 -3.49 8.57
N PHE A 53 -2.82 -2.25 8.87
CA PHE A 53 -2.21 -1.53 9.99
C PHE A 53 -3.29 -1.00 10.94
N LEU A 54 -3.15 -1.31 12.23
CA LEU A 54 -3.93 -0.64 13.28
C LEU A 54 -3.10 0.52 13.84
N VAL A 55 -3.57 1.73 13.60
CA VAL A 55 -2.97 2.97 14.09
C VAL A 55 -3.74 3.41 15.34
N HIS A 56 -3.04 3.61 16.46
CA HIS A 56 -3.64 4.12 17.70
C HIS A 56 -2.99 5.43 18.11
N HIS A 57 -3.77 6.50 18.03
CA HIS A 57 -3.43 7.80 18.57
C HIS A 57 -3.87 7.88 20.03
N LYS A 58 -2.91 7.70 20.95
CA LYS A 58 -3.17 7.67 22.39
C LYS A 58 -3.80 8.94 22.96
N PRO A 59 -3.36 10.17 22.60
CA PRO A 59 -3.90 11.39 23.18
C PRO A 59 -5.42 11.57 22.99
N SER A 60 -5.95 11.27 21.80
CA SER A 60 -7.40 11.31 21.53
C SER A 60 -8.09 9.95 21.72
N ASN A 61 -7.33 8.91 22.03
CA ASN A 61 -7.76 7.50 22.03
C ASN A 61 -8.41 7.05 20.70
N THR A 62 -8.00 7.65 19.58
CA THR A 62 -8.54 7.32 18.25
C THR A 62 -7.80 6.14 17.64
N ARG A 63 -8.55 5.16 17.11
CA ARG A 63 -8.01 4.01 16.37
C ARG A 63 -8.46 4.04 14.92
N LEU A 64 -7.50 3.90 14.01
CA LEU A 64 -7.74 3.77 12.58
C LEU A 64 -7.21 2.42 12.09
N LEU A 65 -7.95 1.77 11.22
CA LEU A 65 -7.43 0.67 10.40
C LEU A 65 -6.99 1.25 9.06
N PHE A 66 -5.80 0.93 8.60
CA PHE A 66 -5.34 1.22 7.25
C PHE A 66 -5.36 -0.08 6.45
N ASP A 67 -6.30 -0.13 5.51
CA ASP A 67 -6.77 -1.30 4.76
C ASP A 67 -7.38 -2.42 5.62
N LEU A 68 -8.14 -3.29 4.97
CA LEU A 68 -8.82 -4.45 5.55
C LEU A 68 -8.46 -5.79 4.88
N ALA A 69 -7.53 -5.77 3.92
CA ALA A 69 -7.16 -6.93 3.12
C ALA A 69 -8.38 -7.50 2.37
N LEU A 70 -8.50 -8.83 2.33
CA LEU A 70 -9.60 -9.56 1.72
C LEU A 70 -10.74 -9.81 2.71
N ARG A 71 -11.98 -9.80 2.22
CA ARG A 71 -13.14 -10.30 2.97
C ARG A 71 -13.24 -11.82 2.89
N LYS A 72 -13.66 -12.46 3.99
CA LYS A 72 -13.75 -13.93 4.07
C LYS A 72 -14.93 -14.52 3.27
N ASP A 73 -15.99 -13.74 3.14
CA ASP A 73 -17.22 -14.05 2.41
C ASP A 73 -17.13 -13.53 0.96
N VAL A 74 -16.17 -14.06 0.22
CA VAL A 74 -15.88 -13.65 -1.18
C VAL A 74 -17.08 -13.75 -2.12
N GLU A 75 -18.07 -14.57 -1.79
CA GLU A 75 -19.35 -14.68 -2.50
C GLU A 75 -20.22 -13.40 -2.41
N ASN A 76 -19.94 -12.53 -1.43
CA ASN A 76 -20.62 -11.24 -1.25
C ASN A 76 -19.88 -10.09 -1.94
N LEU A 77 -18.74 -10.34 -2.60
CA LEU A 77 -18.14 -9.36 -3.49
C LEU A 77 -19.09 -8.95 -4.62
N SER A 78 -18.81 -7.78 -5.21
CA SER A 78 -19.55 -7.25 -6.34
C SER A 78 -19.61 -8.26 -7.50
N ARG A 79 -20.59 -8.07 -8.38
CA ARG A 79 -20.78 -8.99 -9.51
C ARG A 79 -19.57 -9.00 -10.45
N SER A 80 -18.99 -7.83 -10.72
CA SER A 80 -17.78 -7.68 -11.52
C SER A 80 -16.63 -8.47 -10.89
N MET A 81 -16.37 -8.26 -9.61
CA MET A 81 -15.25 -8.88 -8.93
C MET A 81 -15.35 -10.42 -8.89
N ARG A 82 -16.54 -10.97 -8.59
CA ARG A 82 -16.74 -12.43 -8.61
C ARG A 82 -16.49 -13.02 -9.98
N LYS A 83 -16.91 -12.33 -11.05
CA LYS A 83 -16.64 -12.74 -12.42
C LYS A 83 -15.14 -12.68 -12.73
N SER A 84 -14.43 -11.65 -12.27
CA SER A 84 -12.98 -11.51 -12.45
C SER A 84 -12.22 -12.64 -11.74
N ILE A 85 -12.62 -13.00 -10.51
CA ILE A 85 -12.05 -14.14 -9.78
C ILE A 85 -12.29 -15.46 -10.52
N GLU A 86 -13.52 -15.71 -10.97
CA GLU A 86 -13.87 -16.92 -11.74
C GLU A 86 -13.07 -17.03 -13.04
N GLN A 87 -12.86 -15.92 -13.74
CA GLN A 87 -12.14 -15.87 -15.02
C GLN A 87 -10.61 -15.93 -14.84
N GLY A 88 -10.09 -15.38 -13.76
CA GLY A 88 -8.66 -15.35 -13.44
C GLY A 88 -8.11 -16.72 -13.03
N GLY A 89 -8.97 -17.66 -12.61
CA GLY A 89 -8.55 -18.98 -12.15
C GLY A 89 -7.72 -18.92 -10.86
N TRP A 90 -7.95 -17.89 -10.05
CA TRP A 90 -7.20 -17.62 -8.84
C TRP A 90 -7.68 -18.47 -7.67
N GLU A 91 -6.74 -18.95 -6.87
CA GLU A 91 -6.99 -19.50 -5.54
C GLU A 91 -7.08 -18.35 -4.55
N VAL A 92 -8.23 -18.24 -3.89
CA VAL A 92 -8.51 -17.26 -2.84
C VAL A 92 -8.72 -18.01 -1.55
N ASN A 93 -7.86 -17.79 -0.57
CA ASN A 93 -7.95 -18.40 0.75
C ASN A 93 -7.89 -17.30 1.83
N VAL A 94 -9.01 -17.09 2.51
CA VAL A 94 -9.17 -16.05 3.54
C VAL A 94 -9.63 -16.74 4.83
N PRO A 95 -8.70 -17.23 5.67
CA PRO A 95 -9.06 -17.99 6.87
C PRO A 95 -9.73 -17.12 7.95
N THR A 96 -9.43 -15.82 7.97
CA THR A 96 -9.94 -14.83 8.92
C THR A 96 -9.96 -13.45 8.25
N ASP A 97 -10.98 -12.64 8.52
CA ASP A 97 -10.95 -11.21 8.20
C ASP A 97 -10.37 -10.38 9.36
N ILE A 98 -10.22 -9.06 9.16
CA ILE A 98 -9.69 -8.17 10.20
C ILE A 98 -10.58 -8.13 11.44
N ALA A 99 -11.90 -8.22 11.31
CA ALA A 99 -12.80 -8.20 12.45
C ALA A 99 -12.63 -9.45 13.33
N ASP A 100 -12.45 -10.63 12.72
CA ASP A 100 -12.11 -11.87 13.42
C ASP A 100 -10.77 -11.74 14.17
N ILE A 101 -9.77 -11.16 13.52
CA ILE A 101 -8.42 -10.98 14.11
C ILE A 101 -8.47 -10.01 15.28
N LEU A 102 -9.15 -8.88 15.15
CA LEU A 102 -9.31 -7.91 16.25
C LEU A 102 -10.06 -8.54 17.43
N SER A 103 -11.18 -9.21 17.16
CA SER A 103 -12.01 -9.84 18.19
C SER A 103 -11.25 -10.94 18.94
N SER A 104 -10.50 -11.79 18.23
CA SER A 104 -9.66 -12.84 18.84
C SER A 104 -8.52 -12.29 19.70
N ASN A 105 -8.07 -11.06 19.43
CA ASN A 105 -7.09 -10.33 20.23
C ASN A 105 -7.72 -9.39 21.26
N THR A 106 -9.03 -9.53 21.53
CA THR A 106 -9.77 -8.73 22.52
C THR A 106 -9.76 -7.23 22.23
N VAL A 107 -9.67 -6.85 20.95
CA VAL A 107 -9.87 -5.46 20.50
C VAL A 107 -11.34 -5.31 20.09
N PRO A 108 -12.15 -4.53 20.82
CA PRO A 108 -13.57 -4.36 20.47
C PRO A 108 -13.73 -3.59 19.15
N LEU A 109 -14.60 -4.04 18.26
CA LEU A 109 -14.79 -3.42 16.94
C LEU A 109 -15.34 -1.99 17.06
N GLU A 110 -16.16 -1.73 18.08
CA GLU A 110 -16.66 -0.40 18.44
C GLU A 110 -15.58 0.58 18.88
N SER A 111 -14.37 0.10 19.18
CA SER A 111 -13.23 0.95 19.50
C SER A 111 -12.53 1.52 18.26
N ILE A 112 -12.86 1.03 17.05
CA ILE A 112 -12.31 1.50 15.79
C ILE A 112 -13.11 2.71 15.31
N ASN A 113 -12.44 3.85 15.20
CA ASN A 113 -13.07 5.11 14.81
C ASN A 113 -13.19 5.28 13.30
N GLY A 114 -12.21 4.76 12.56
CA GLY A 114 -12.18 4.86 11.10
C GLY A 114 -11.48 3.70 10.44
N ILE A 115 -11.91 3.37 9.23
CA ILE A 115 -11.25 2.48 8.29
C ILE A 115 -10.78 3.35 7.14
N VAL A 116 -9.49 3.36 6.88
CA VAL A 116 -8.87 4.03 5.73
C VAL A 116 -8.73 2.97 4.65
N TRP A 117 -9.36 3.19 3.50
CA TRP A 117 -9.01 2.47 2.29
C TRP A 117 -7.94 3.26 1.57
N SER A 118 -6.75 2.66 1.45
CA SER A 118 -5.68 3.20 0.60
C SER A 118 -6.20 3.38 -0.83
N HIS A 119 -7.01 2.45 -1.32
CA HIS A 119 -7.78 2.55 -2.54
C HIS A 119 -8.88 1.48 -2.60
N HIS A 120 -9.63 1.45 -3.70
CA HIS A 120 -10.85 0.68 -3.85
C HIS A 120 -10.68 -0.79 -4.28
N HIS A 121 -9.45 -1.26 -4.54
CA HIS A 121 -9.25 -2.64 -4.98
C HIS A 121 -9.64 -3.63 -3.89
N TRP A 122 -10.23 -4.74 -4.31
CA TRP A 122 -10.90 -5.71 -3.44
C TRP A 122 -9.99 -6.35 -2.38
N ASP A 123 -8.69 -6.36 -2.62
CA ASP A 123 -7.65 -6.87 -1.73
C ASP A 123 -7.14 -5.86 -0.69
N HIS A 124 -7.74 -4.67 -0.66
CA HIS A 124 -7.54 -3.63 0.36
C HIS A 124 -8.81 -3.32 1.14
N ILE A 125 -9.99 -3.53 0.56
CA ILE A 125 -11.24 -3.00 1.11
C ILE A 125 -11.87 -3.88 2.19
N GLY A 126 -11.59 -5.19 2.22
CA GLY A 126 -12.16 -6.16 3.15
C GLY A 126 -13.69 -6.06 3.30
N ASP A 127 -14.18 -6.19 4.53
CA ASP A 127 -15.61 -6.06 4.86
C ASP A 127 -15.85 -5.03 5.99
N PRO A 128 -16.10 -3.75 5.66
CA PRO A 128 -16.47 -2.75 6.65
C PRO A 128 -17.80 -3.02 7.35
N SER A 129 -18.69 -3.85 6.80
CA SER A 129 -20.00 -4.13 7.40
C SER A 129 -19.91 -4.90 8.72
N THR A 130 -18.77 -5.55 8.96
CA THR A 130 -18.42 -6.18 10.25
C THR A 130 -18.22 -5.17 11.39
N PHE A 131 -17.99 -3.89 11.07
CA PHE A 131 -17.79 -2.81 12.04
C PHE A 131 -19.08 -2.00 12.24
N PRO A 132 -19.33 -1.46 13.45
CA PRO A 132 -20.47 -0.58 13.69
C PRO A 132 -20.53 0.59 12.71
N SER A 133 -21.73 1.05 12.37
CA SER A 133 -21.92 2.17 11.44
C SER A 133 -21.33 3.50 11.92
N THR A 134 -20.92 3.58 13.20
CA THR A 134 -20.19 4.72 13.78
C THR A 134 -18.72 4.75 13.38
N THR A 135 -18.13 3.64 12.94
CA THR A 135 -16.77 3.61 12.39
C THR A 135 -16.81 4.25 11.02
N SER A 136 -16.13 5.36 10.78
CA SER A 136 -16.13 6.06 9.48
C SER A 136 -15.36 5.30 8.42
N LEU A 137 -15.68 5.50 7.14
CA LEU A 137 -14.88 5.06 6.01
C LEU A 137 -14.14 6.26 5.42
N ILE A 138 -12.81 6.25 5.46
CA ILE A 138 -11.93 7.32 4.98
C ILE A 138 -11.31 6.85 3.66
N VAL A 139 -11.43 7.66 2.61
CA VAL A 139 -11.02 7.34 1.24
C VAL A 139 -10.26 8.52 0.61
N GLY A 140 -9.53 8.29 -0.49
CA GLY A 140 -8.80 9.35 -1.20
C GLY A 140 -9.67 10.26 -2.06
N SER A 141 -9.05 11.29 -2.64
CA SER A 141 -9.75 12.32 -3.41
C SER A 141 -10.47 11.76 -4.64
N GLY A 142 -11.74 12.14 -4.87
CA GLY A 142 -12.51 11.75 -6.05
C GLY A 142 -13.13 10.36 -5.99
N PHE A 143 -12.94 9.61 -4.88
CA PHE A 143 -13.53 8.30 -4.69
C PHE A 143 -15.07 8.34 -4.76
N LYS A 144 -15.71 9.30 -4.10
CA LYS A 144 -17.16 9.39 -4.01
C LYS A 144 -17.78 9.64 -5.38
N ASP A 145 -17.16 10.50 -6.17
CA ASP A 145 -17.65 10.85 -7.51
C ASP A 145 -17.47 9.67 -8.49
N GLU A 146 -16.41 8.88 -8.33
CA GLU A 146 -16.10 7.77 -9.24
C GLU A 146 -16.86 6.48 -8.88
N PHE A 147 -16.92 6.11 -7.59
CA PHE A 147 -17.31 4.77 -7.16
C PHE A 147 -18.71 4.69 -6.52
N LEU A 148 -19.41 5.81 -6.34
CA LEU A 148 -20.77 5.83 -5.81
C LEU A 148 -21.81 6.21 -6.88
N PRO A 149 -23.00 5.59 -6.86
CA PRO A 149 -23.45 4.53 -5.94
C PRO A 149 -22.75 3.19 -6.20
N ALA A 150 -22.73 2.32 -5.19
CA ALA A 150 -22.09 1.00 -5.25
C ALA A 150 -23.07 -0.11 -5.69
N TYR A 151 -22.59 -1.34 -5.86
CA TYR A 151 -23.44 -2.50 -6.16
C TYR A 151 -24.40 -2.78 -4.99
N PRO A 152 -25.72 -3.01 -5.20
CA PRO A 152 -26.34 -3.35 -6.49
C PRO A 152 -26.98 -2.18 -7.25
N GLU A 153 -26.95 -0.95 -6.71
CA GLU A 153 -27.57 0.21 -7.38
C GLU A 153 -26.82 0.57 -8.67
N ASN A 154 -25.49 0.50 -8.63
CA ASN A 154 -24.65 0.45 -9.83
C ASN A 154 -24.19 -1.01 -10.09
N PRO A 155 -24.74 -1.70 -11.11
CA PRO A 155 -24.38 -3.08 -11.41
C PRO A 155 -22.92 -3.30 -11.83
N ASP A 156 -22.25 -2.24 -12.30
CA ASP A 156 -20.88 -2.27 -12.79
C ASP A 156 -19.86 -1.80 -11.74
N SER A 157 -20.33 -1.37 -10.56
CA SER A 157 -19.44 -0.94 -9.48
C SER A 157 -18.61 -2.13 -8.95
N PRO A 158 -17.29 -1.97 -8.77
CA PRO A 158 -16.44 -2.97 -8.13
C PRO A 158 -16.72 -3.06 -6.62
N LEU A 159 -17.39 -2.06 -6.04
CA LEU A 159 -17.71 -1.97 -4.62
C LEU A 159 -19.12 -2.45 -4.31
N THR A 160 -19.35 -2.78 -3.04
CA THR A 160 -20.65 -3.20 -2.53
C THR A 160 -21.22 -2.17 -1.57
N GLN A 161 -22.54 -1.98 -1.61
CA GLN A 161 -23.25 -0.95 -0.85
C GLN A 161 -23.16 -1.16 0.67
N ASP A 162 -23.02 -2.40 1.12
CA ASP A 162 -22.83 -2.79 2.53
C ASP A 162 -21.59 -2.15 3.17
N ALA A 163 -20.54 -1.88 2.41
CA ALA A 163 -19.35 -1.20 2.90
C ALA A 163 -19.65 0.23 3.39
N ILE A 164 -20.62 0.90 2.75
CA ILE A 164 -20.91 2.33 2.90
C ILE A 164 -22.22 2.58 3.68
N LEU A 165 -23.14 1.62 3.68
CA LEU A 165 -24.50 1.82 4.18
C LEU A 165 -24.53 2.27 5.65
N GLY A 166 -25.18 3.41 5.90
CA GLY A 166 -25.40 3.94 7.25
C GLY A 166 -24.16 4.53 7.92
N ARG A 167 -23.04 4.62 7.20
CA ARG A 167 -21.74 5.06 7.69
C ARG A 167 -21.34 6.39 7.06
N GLU A 168 -20.54 7.17 7.77
CA GLU A 168 -19.92 8.36 7.19
C GLU A 168 -18.79 7.95 6.24
N VAL A 169 -18.82 8.46 5.00
CA VAL A 169 -17.70 8.36 4.04
C VAL A 169 -16.99 9.71 4.01
N VAL A 170 -15.72 9.73 4.37
CA VAL A 170 -14.89 10.93 4.51
C VAL A 170 -13.85 10.94 3.40
N GLU A 171 -13.78 12.04 2.67
CA GLU A 171 -12.67 12.36 1.75
C GLU A 171 -11.90 13.51 2.37
N PRO A 172 -10.64 13.31 2.80
CA PRO A 172 -9.80 14.41 3.26
C PRO A 172 -9.67 15.48 2.18
N ASP A 173 -9.79 16.76 2.57
CA ASP A 173 -9.69 17.88 1.65
C ASP A 173 -8.22 18.22 1.36
N PHE A 174 -7.65 17.59 0.33
CA PHE A 174 -6.28 17.85 -0.12
C PHE A 174 -6.08 19.20 -0.85
N LYS A 175 -7.12 20.04 -0.95
CA LYS A 175 -7.08 21.36 -1.60
C LYS A 175 -7.36 22.51 -0.62
N GLY A 176 -7.52 22.20 0.66
CA GLY A 176 -7.82 23.16 1.73
C GLY A 176 -6.65 24.07 2.08
N THR A 177 -6.90 25.02 3.00
CA THR A 177 -5.90 26.02 3.42
C THR A 177 -4.81 25.49 4.33
N ASP A 178 -5.08 24.38 5.02
CA ASP A 178 -4.19 23.81 6.05
C ASP A 178 -3.28 22.71 5.48
N ILE A 179 -3.20 22.60 4.15
CA ILE A 179 -2.43 21.57 3.45
C ILE A 179 -0.95 21.92 3.39
N ILE A 180 -0.12 20.94 3.71
CA ILE A 180 1.33 21.02 3.57
C ILE A 180 1.80 20.11 2.44
N GLN A 181 3.07 20.23 2.07
CA GLN A 181 3.71 19.39 1.06
C GLN A 181 4.74 18.51 1.73
N ILE A 182 4.59 17.19 1.64
CA ILE A 182 5.58 16.22 2.09
C ILE A 182 6.00 15.36 0.91
N GLY A 183 7.28 15.37 0.57
CA GLY A 183 7.82 14.56 -0.53
C GLY A 183 7.22 14.89 -1.91
N GLY A 184 6.63 16.09 -2.08
CA GLY A 184 5.95 16.52 -3.30
C GLY A 184 4.46 16.16 -3.38
N TYR A 185 3.89 15.58 -2.31
CA TYR A 185 2.48 15.25 -2.21
C TYR A 185 1.75 16.20 -1.26
N ALA A 186 0.50 16.52 -1.58
CA ALA A 186 -0.41 17.20 -0.67
C ALA A 186 -0.64 16.32 0.56
N ALA A 187 -0.46 16.91 1.74
CA ALA A 187 -0.57 16.20 3.01
C ALA A 187 -1.54 16.89 3.96
N VAL A 188 -2.44 16.09 4.54
CA VAL A 188 -3.39 16.49 5.59
C VAL A 188 -2.89 15.94 6.92
N ASP A 189 -2.59 16.82 7.88
CA ASP A 189 -2.36 16.42 9.27
C ASP A 189 -3.69 16.05 9.93
N TYR A 190 -3.94 14.76 10.09
CA TYR A 190 -5.25 14.25 10.53
C TYR A 190 -5.54 14.58 11.99
N PHE A 191 -4.53 14.50 12.86
CA PHE A 191 -4.66 14.80 14.29
C PHE A 191 -4.32 16.25 14.64
N LYS A 192 -3.75 17.02 13.68
CA LYS A 192 -3.31 18.41 13.83
C LYS A 192 -2.20 18.58 14.87
N ASP A 193 -1.39 17.55 15.03
CA ASP A 193 -0.27 17.52 15.99
C ASP A 193 1.01 16.92 15.39
N GLY A 194 1.02 16.65 14.08
CA GLY A 194 2.15 16.08 13.35
C GLY A 194 2.34 14.58 13.49
N SER A 195 1.45 13.87 14.21
CA SER A 195 1.64 12.44 14.48
C SER A 195 1.17 11.52 13.35
N PHE A 196 0.27 11.99 12.48
CA PHE A 196 -0.28 11.18 11.39
C PHE A 196 -0.75 12.05 10.22
N TYR A 197 -0.20 11.81 9.03
CA TYR A 197 -0.56 12.52 7.82
C TYR A 197 -1.19 11.57 6.79
N PHE A 198 -2.29 11.99 6.17
CA PHE A 198 -2.71 11.43 4.88
C PHE A 198 -1.97 12.13 3.75
N LEU A 199 -1.56 11.39 2.74
CA LEU A 199 -0.91 11.88 1.53
C LEU A 199 -1.77 11.58 0.31
N ASP A 200 -2.09 12.60 -0.48
CA ASP A 200 -2.76 12.43 -1.78
C ASP A 200 -1.76 11.83 -2.77
N THR A 201 -1.89 10.53 -3.04
CA THR A 201 -0.93 9.76 -3.87
C THR A 201 -1.62 9.13 -5.09
N PRO A 202 -2.34 9.91 -5.93
CA PRO A 202 -3.00 9.38 -7.10
C PRO A 202 -1.99 8.82 -8.10
N GLY A 203 -2.38 7.80 -8.84
CA GLY A 203 -1.55 7.18 -9.87
C GLY A 203 -1.96 5.74 -10.13
N HIS A 204 -1.86 4.88 -9.12
CA HIS A 204 -2.37 3.51 -9.17
C HIS A 204 -3.89 3.49 -9.38
N THR A 205 -4.62 4.33 -8.63
CA THR A 205 -6.04 4.62 -8.84
C THR A 205 -6.33 6.11 -8.59
N ILE A 206 -7.49 6.61 -9.04
CA ILE A 206 -7.89 8.02 -8.92
C ILE A 206 -8.02 8.50 -7.46
N GLY A 207 -8.37 7.62 -6.54
CA GLY A 207 -8.55 7.92 -5.11
C GLY A 207 -7.51 7.24 -4.22
N HIS A 208 -6.29 7.01 -4.73
CA HIS A 208 -5.24 6.37 -3.97
C HIS A 208 -4.69 7.32 -2.88
N VAL A 209 -4.60 6.85 -1.64
CA VAL A 209 -4.08 7.57 -0.47
C VAL A 209 -3.02 6.73 0.24
N SER A 210 -1.91 7.38 0.60
CA SER A 210 -0.90 6.82 1.50
C SER A 210 -0.96 7.54 2.85
N ALA A 211 -0.28 7.02 3.87
CA ALA A 211 -0.16 7.72 5.15
C ALA A 211 1.27 7.72 5.70
N LEU A 212 1.66 8.79 6.40
CA LEU A 212 2.87 8.85 7.20
C LEU A 212 2.49 8.83 8.68
N ALA A 213 2.92 7.79 9.38
CA ALA A 213 2.74 7.63 10.81
C ALA A 213 4.03 7.99 11.53
N CYS A 214 4.01 9.02 12.37
CA CYS A 214 5.10 9.34 13.28
C CYS A 214 5.18 8.25 14.36
N THR A 215 6.33 7.63 14.53
CA THR A 215 6.53 6.50 15.47
C THR A 215 7.45 6.85 16.65
N THR A 216 8.13 8.00 16.61
CA THR A 216 8.91 8.54 17.73
C THR A 216 8.75 10.06 17.82
N ALA A 217 8.88 10.63 19.02
CA ALA A 217 8.78 12.08 19.25
C ALA A 217 10.14 12.80 19.18
N GLY A 218 10.09 14.11 18.95
CA GLY A 218 11.20 15.06 19.04
C GLY A 218 11.76 15.50 17.68
N ASP A 219 12.84 16.29 17.72
CA ASP A 219 13.48 16.85 16.52
C ASP A 219 13.96 15.79 15.50
N ASP A 220 14.26 14.58 15.98
CA ASP A 220 14.68 13.41 15.19
C ASP A 220 13.53 12.37 15.04
N SER A 221 12.26 12.83 15.06
CA SER A 221 11.09 11.98 14.89
C SER A 221 11.20 11.08 13.66
N THR A 222 10.86 9.79 13.81
CA THR A 222 10.88 8.80 12.74
C THR A 222 9.47 8.51 12.24
N PHE A 223 9.35 8.20 10.95
CA PHE A 223 8.06 7.93 10.31
C PHE A 223 8.03 6.58 9.62
N MET A 224 6.86 5.94 9.64
CA MET A 224 6.52 4.79 8.83
C MET A 224 5.58 5.23 7.71
N LEU A 225 5.93 4.92 6.46
CA LEU A 225 5.05 5.11 5.29
C LEU A 225 4.13 3.89 5.15
N LEU A 226 2.84 4.11 5.30
CA LEU A 226 1.78 3.17 4.93
C LEU A 226 1.46 3.43 3.46
N GLY A 227 2.12 2.68 2.58
CA GLY A 227 2.18 2.98 1.17
C GLY A 227 0.87 2.73 0.41
N GLY A 228 0.09 1.72 0.81
CA GLY A 228 -0.87 1.12 -0.12
C GLY A 228 -0.13 0.56 -1.33
N ASP A 229 -0.69 0.78 -2.51
CA ASP A 229 -0.19 0.24 -3.78
C ASP A 229 0.65 1.25 -4.59
N VAL A 230 1.24 2.25 -3.92
CA VAL A 230 2.24 3.13 -4.58
C VAL A 230 3.45 2.37 -5.11
N ALA A 231 3.74 1.18 -4.56
CA ALA A 231 4.73 0.23 -5.07
C ALA A 231 4.48 -1.17 -4.49
N HIS A 232 4.42 -2.19 -5.36
CA HIS A 232 4.30 -3.61 -4.99
C HIS A 232 5.67 -4.27 -4.77
N HIS A 233 6.74 -3.72 -5.35
CA HIS A 233 8.09 -4.25 -5.29
C HIS A 233 9.13 -3.13 -5.18
N ALA A 234 10.16 -3.32 -4.33
CA ALA A 234 11.21 -2.33 -4.12
C ALA A 234 11.94 -1.88 -5.41
N GLY A 235 11.96 -2.75 -6.42
CA GLY A 235 12.50 -2.47 -7.75
C GLY A 235 11.74 -1.39 -8.55
N GLU A 236 10.56 -0.95 -8.11
CA GLU A 236 9.81 0.14 -8.76
C GLU A 236 10.29 1.53 -8.35
N PHE A 237 10.99 1.63 -7.22
CA PHE A 237 11.59 2.89 -6.75
C PHE A 237 13.09 2.76 -6.44
N ARG A 238 13.68 1.57 -6.65
CA ARG A 238 15.13 1.35 -6.52
C ARG A 238 15.71 0.61 -7.74
N PRO A 239 16.92 1.00 -8.18
CA PRO A 239 17.71 2.11 -7.66
C PRO A 239 17.14 3.49 -8.07
N SER A 240 17.60 4.55 -7.42
CA SER A 240 17.17 5.92 -7.70
C SER A 240 18.36 6.89 -7.65
N PRO A 241 18.22 8.16 -8.07
CA PRO A 241 19.29 9.15 -7.90
C PRO A 241 19.66 9.41 -6.43
N PHE A 242 18.76 9.08 -5.49
CA PHE A 242 18.94 9.28 -4.06
C PHE A 242 19.49 8.04 -3.35
N GLU A 243 19.13 6.85 -3.84
CA GLU A 243 19.70 5.57 -3.43
C GLU A 243 20.18 4.80 -4.67
N PRO A 244 21.36 5.16 -5.21
CA PRO A 244 21.89 4.50 -6.40
C PRO A 244 22.23 3.03 -6.14
N MET A 245 22.27 2.25 -7.21
CA MET A 245 22.73 0.86 -7.13
C MET A 245 24.14 0.81 -6.51
N PRO A 246 24.35 -0.01 -5.47
CA PRO A 246 25.65 -0.07 -4.82
C PRO A 246 26.70 -0.59 -5.80
N ALA A 247 27.91 -0.01 -5.76
CA ALA A 247 29.04 -0.51 -6.55
C ALA A 247 29.40 -1.96 -6.14
N GLU A 248 29.20 -2.31 -4.88
CA GLU A 248 29.47 -3.64 -4.34
C GLU A 248 28.38 -4.05 -3.35
N ILE A 249 27.93 -5.30 -3.40
CA ILE A 249 26.99 -5.88 -2.42
C ILE A 249 27.78 -6.84 -1.54
N ARG A 250 27.77 -6.62 -0.22
CA ARG A 250 28.41 -7.49 0.77
C ARG A 250 27.40 -7.95 1.84
N PRO A 251 27.37 -9.25 2.17
CA PRO A 251 28.14 -10.34 1.55
C PRO A 251 27.72 -10.61 0.09
N ASP A 252 28.58 -11.26 -0.70
CA ASP A 252 28.26 -11.64 -2.09
C ASP A 252 27.00 -12.54 -2.09
N PRO A 253 25.88 -12.11 -2.69
CA PRO A 253 24.60 -12.81 -2.58
C PRO A 253 24.59 -14.17 -3.29
N ARG A 254 25.62 -14.51 -4.06
CA ARG A 254 25.78 -15.81 -4.73
C ARG A 254 26.53 -16.83 -3.87
N LYS A 255 27.15 -16.38 -2.77
CA LYS A 255 27.94 -17.24 -1.88
C LYS A 255 27.17 -17.46 -0.57
N PRO A 256 27.19 -18.66 0.01
CA PRO A 256 26.68 -18.88 1.36
C PRO A 256 27.35 -17.91 2.34
N ALA A 257 26.60 -17.37 3.30
CA ALA A 257 27.06 -16.34 4.24
C ALA A 257 28.40 -16.69 4.93
N PHE A 258 28.65 -17.97 5.19
CA PHE A 258 29.86 -18.51 5.84
C PHE A 258 31.11 -18.55 4.95
N GLN A 259 30.97 -18.39 3.62
CA GLN A 259 32.07 -18.35 2.65
C GLN A 259 32.45 -16.93 2.22
N SER A 260 31.83 -15.91 2.83
CA SER A 260 32.00 -14.50 2.46
C SER A 260 33.28 -13.84 3.02
N ASN A 261 34.08 -14.54 3.83
CA ASN A 261 35.36 -14.06 4.37
C ASN A 261 36.51 -13.98 3.33
N GLY A 262 36.21 -14.19 2.05
CA GLY A 262 37.19 -14.13 0.97
C GLY A 262 37.30 -12.73 0.36
N ASN A 263 38.52 -12.21 0.33
CA ASN A 263 39.01 -10.95 -0.27
C ASN A 263 38.72 -10.74 -1.78
N GLY A 264 37.70 -11.40 -2.35
CA GLY A 264 37.30 -11.22 -3.74
C GLY A 264 36.30 -10.08 -3.85
N SER A 265 36.78 -8.89 -4.22
CA SER A 265 35.91 -7.81 -4.70
C SER A 265 35.26 -8.26 -6.01
N PHE A 266 34.08 -8.87 -5.91
CA PHE A 266 33.19 -8.95 -7.04
C PHE A 266 32.40 -7.64 -7.09
N CYS A 267 32.00 -7.17 -8.27
CA CYS A 267 31.13 -6.00 -8.43
C CYS A 267 29.70 -6.49 -8.76
N PRO A 268 28.89 -6.92 -7.78
CA PRO A 268 27.50 -7.32 -8.00
C PRO A 268 26.68 -6.26 -8.75
N GLY A 269 26.97 -4.97 -8.53
CA GLY A 269 26.33 -3.88 -9.28
C GLY A 269 26.41 -4.09 -10.79
N SER A 270 27.56 -4.52 -11.31
CA SER A 270 27.73 -4.80 -12.75
C SER A 270 26.88 -5.97 -13.28
N MET A 271 26.46 -6.93 -12.43
CA MET A 271 25.52 -7.97 -12.87
C MET A 271 24.09 -7.44 -12.91
N PHE A 272 23.70 -6.69 -11.88
CA PHE A 272 22.40 -6.06 -11.79
C PHE A 272 22.19 -5.05 -12.91
N GLU A 273 23.21 -4.26 -13.25
CA GLU A 273 23.24 -3.40 -14.43
C GLU A 273 22.97 -4.18 -15.72
N ARG A 274 23.52 -5.39 -15.91
CA ARG A 274 23.32 -6.19 -17.14
C ARG A 274 21.89 -6.70 -17.33
N VAL A 275 21.16 -6.95 -16.25
CA VAL A 275 19.77 -7.42 -16.29
C VAL A 275 18.77 -6.28 -16.12
N HIS A 276 19.24 -5.06 -15.88
CA HIS A 276 18.42 -3.86 -15.76
C HIS A 276 17.96 -3.38 -17.15
N ARG A 277 16.68 -3.01 -17.28
CA ARG A 277 16.09 -2.52 -18.54
C ARG A 277 16.85 -1.36 -19.18
N GLY A 278 17.36 -0.44 -18.37
CA GLY A 278 18.14 0.73 -18.83
C GLY A 278 19.42 0.35 -19.59
N ALA A 279 20.07 -0.78 -19.26
CA ALA A 279 21.21 -1.27 -20.02
C ALA A 279 20.81 -1.86 -21.38
N LEU A 280 19.58 -2.39 -21.49
CA LEU A 280 19.02 -2.93 -22.73
C LEU A 280 18.55 -1.81 -23.66
N GLU A 281 17.88 -0.80 -23.10
CA GLU A 281 17.29 0.32 -23.84
C GLU A 281 18.32 1.43 -24.18
N ARG A 282 19.48 1.45 -23.49
CA ARG A 282 20.60 2.41 -23.66
C ARG A 282 20.23 3.89 -23.51
N SER A 283 19.03 4.19 -23.03
CA SER A 283 18.49 5.55 -22.86
C SER A 283 18.54 6.04 -21.41
N MET A 284 18.89 5.17 -20.45
CA MET A 284 18.80 5.45 -19.01
C MET A 284 20.03 4.90 -18.26
N ASP A 285 20.42 5.57 -17.17
CA ASP A 285 21.46 5.08 -16.27
C ASP A 285 20.86 3.99 -15.35
N PRO A 286 21.25 2.70 -15.50
CA PRO A 286 20.73 1.61 -14.68
C PRO A 286 21.09 1.75 -13.19
N ARG A 287 22.06 2.60 -12.82
CA ARG A 287 22.47 2.80 -11.43
C ARG A 287 21.55 3.73 -10.68
N THR A 288 20.75 4.55 -11.35
CA THR A 288 19.88 5.55 -10.73
C THR A 288 18.44 5.49 -11.23
N THR A 289 18.10 4.43 -11.96
CA THR A 289 16.77 4.22 -12.53
C THR A 289 16.17 2.96 -11.93
N PRO A 290 14.89 2.96 -11.53
CA PRO A 290 14.28 1.74 -11.00
C PRO A 290 14.23 0.59 -12.01
N PHE A 291 14.33 -0.64 -11.50
CA PHE A 291 14.25 -1.87 -12.29
C PHE A 291 12.92 -2.00 -13.04
N TYR A 292 11.84 -1.66 -12.35
CA TYR A 292 10.48 -1.84 -12.83
C TYR A 292 9.76 -0.49 -12.90
N GLN A 293 8.75 -0.44 -13.76
CA GLN A 293 7.71 0.56 -13.71
C GLN A 293 6.51 -0.14 -13.09
N THR A 294 5.77 0.59 -12.27
CA THR A 294 4.44 0.19 -11.87
C THR A 294 3.58 0.07 -13.12
N THR A 295 2.83 -1.00 -13.20
CA THR A 295 1.76 -1.16 -14.18
C THR A 295 0.67 -0.12 -13.88
N GLY A 296 0.53 0.89 -14.74
CA GLY A 296 -0.53 1.88 -14.61
C GLY A 296 -1.93 1.24 -14.62
N ALA A 297 -2.91 1.98 -14.10
CA ALA A 297 -4.31 1.59 -13.89
C ALA A 297 -4.80 0.52 -14.87
N HIS A 298 -4.84 -0.72 -14.40
CA HIS A 298 -5.51 -1.83 -15.07
C HIS A 298 -7.00 -1.73 -14.75
N ASP A 299 -7.67 -0.69 -15.23
CA ASP A 299 -9.11 -0.43 -14.98
C ASP A 299 -10.05 -1.52 -15.52
N GLU A 300 -9.54 -2.64 -16.06
CA GLU A 300 -10.39 -3.67 -16.68
C GLU A 300 -10.03 -5.13 -16.35
N VAL A 301 -8.94 -5.44 -15.61
CA VAL A 301 -8.49 -6.84 -15.44
C VAL A 301 -8.37 -7.32 -14.00
N VAL A 302 -8.29 -6.41 -13.03
CA VAL A 302 -8.23 -6.77 -11.59
C VAL A 302 -9.39 -6.16 -10.78
N ALA A 303 -10.37 -5.55 -11.48
CA ALA A 303 -11.65 -5.05 -10.95
C ALA A 303 -12.81 -6.00 -11.24
#